data_AF-A0AB39KKT9-F1
#
_entry.id   AF-A0AB39KKT9-F1
#
_cell.length_a   1.000
_cell.length_b   1.000
_cell.length_c   1.000
_cell.angle_alpha   90.00
_cell.angle_beta   90.00
_cell.angle_gamma   90.00
#
_symmetry.space_group_name_H-M   'P 1'
#
loop_
_entity.id
_entity.type
_entity.pdbx_description
1 polymer ?
#
loop_
_entity_poly.entity_id
_entity_poly.type
_entity_poly.pdbx_seq_one_letter_code
_entity_poly.pdbx_strand_id
1 'polypeptide(L)'
;MSQTITLYVDGACKGNPGLGGWGAYIITEQGEHKLCGGEPETTNNRMELQAAIEGVSFCPTDAHLIIWTDSNYVKQGITEWIHGWKKKNWKDVKNPDLWKKLDAVCANRKIEWNWIKGHAGHAGNEMADQLANLGAEQTAQQMKSLVQANADTKKPESDWLLDDPFGLDLDEDIDNLVEEVEEISIEEINPDVAVMSHSISPNTSTTTVHPQIVITEAKVHLQGPRQLILDTETTGFYFQDGDRIIEVGAIEMINRKLTGSSIHIYINPEKPVGDSEDIHGISDEFLQDKPKYAEIADTLFNFLQGAEIIAHNATFDMNFLNMEFKRVGLPLLSDVCEVTDTLALAKNKHPGQKNSLDALVRRYEIPARDRTFHGALLDAEILADVYLAMTGGQVSFDMDALSQNEQNQNKTTRSRIEVDLPIIYPSEHELNEHETWVKQFEQKHGSACLFAK
;
A
#
# COMPACT_ATOMS: atom_id res chain seq x y z
N MET A 1 -2.01 53.53 2.83
CA MET A 1 -1.08 52.62 3.53
C MET A 1 -1.23 51.28 2.84
N SER A 2 -0.15 50.55 2.55
CA SER A 2 -0.28 49.21 1.96
C SER A 2 -0.92 48.30 3.01
N GLN A 3 -2.09 47.76 2.71
CA GLN A 3 -2.82 46.87 3.60
C GLN A 3 -2.02 45.57 3.76
N THR A 4 -1.88 45.09 4.99
CA THR A 4 -1.26 43.78 5.25
C THR A 4 -2.37 42.73 5.32
N ILE A 5 -2.26 41.69 4.50
CA ILE A 5 -3.24 40.61 4.42
C ILE A 5 -2.54 39.31 4.79
N THR A 6 -3.13 38.55 5.71
CA THR A 6 -2.62 37.24 6.11
C THR A 6 -3.42 36.14 5.42
N LEU A 7 -2.73 35.19 4.81
CA LEU A 7 -3.32 34.05 4.11
C LEU A 7 -2.84 32.75 4.74
N TYR A 8 -3.75 31.79 4.88
CA TYR A 8 -3.43 30.40 5.17
C TYR A 8 -3.92 29.56 4.00
N VAL A 9 -3.04 28.73 3.45
CA VAL A 9 -3.33 27.92 2.26
C VAL A 9 -2.94 26.48 2.50
N ASP A 10 -3.78 25.57 2.03
CA ASP A 10 -3.62 24.13 2.22
C ASP A 10 -4.29 23.36 1.06
N GLY A 11 -3.79 22.16 0.78
CA GLY A 11 -4.30 21.24 -0.22
C GLY A 11 -4.46 19.83 0.34
N ALA A 12 -5.58 19.20 0.04
CA ALA A 12 -5.91 17.85 0.45
C ALA A 12 -6.21 16.96 -0.77
N CYS A 13 -5.83 15.69 -0.72
CA CYS A 13 -6.18 14.72 -1.75
C CYS A 13 -6.52 13.34 -1.18
N LYS A 14 -7.68 12.79 -1.59
CA LYS A 14 -8.18 11.46 -1.21
C LYS A 14 -7.80 10.46 -2.31
N GLY A 15 -6.70 9.74 -2.08
CA GLY A 15 -5.99 8.98 -3.11
C GLY A 15 -5.08 9.92 -3.89
N ASN A 16 -3.79 9.61 -4.05
CA ASN A 16 -2.83 10.51 -4.69
C ASN A 16 -2.13 9.76 -5.85
N PRO A 17 -2.61 9.89 -7.11
CA PRO A 17 -3.66 10.80 -7.60
C PRO A 17 -5.10 10.37 -7.23
N GLY A 18 -6.02 11.32 -7.16
CA GLY A 18 -7.41 11.08 -6.79
C GLY A 18 -8.20 12.36 -6.56
N LEU A 19 -9.31 12.28 -5.81
CA LEU A 19 -10.19 13.41 -5.55
C LEU A 19 -9.51 14.40 -4.60
N GLY A 20 -9.20 15.60 -5.10
CA GLY A 20 -8.52 16.63 -4.32
C GLY A 20 -9.35 17.89 -4.12
N GLY A 21 -8.98 18.63 -3.10
CA GLY A 21 -9.53 19.93 -2.77
C GLY A 21 -8.45 20.88 -2.26
N TRP A 22 -8.66 22.17 -2.50
CA TRP A 22 -7.77 23.24 -2.07
C TRP A 22 -8.55 24.23 -1.21
N GLY A 23 -7.88 24.83 -0.24
CA GLY A 23 -8.46 25.77 0.71
C GLY A 23 -7.57 26.99 0.89
N ALA A 24 -8.18 28.18 0.85
CA ALA A 24 -7.50 29.43 1.15
C ALA A 24 -8.32 30.26 2.14
N TYR A 25 -7.72 30.57 3.29
CA TYR A 25 -8.30 31.39 4.33
C TYR A 25 -7.57 32.73 4.42
N ILE A 26 -8.28 33.81 4.12
CA ILE A 26 -7.71 35.14 3.89
C ILE A 26 -8.26 36.10 4.94
N ILE A 27 -7.37 36.76 5.68
CA ILE A 27 -7.70 37.69 6.75
C ILE A 27 -7.25 39.09 6.31
N THR A 28 -8.23 39.96 6.10
CA THR A 28 -8.03 41.37 5.76
C THR A 28 -8.50 42.27 6.92
N GLU A 29 -8.18 43.56 6.87
CA GLU A 29 -8.72 44.54 7.83
C GLU A 29 -10.26 44.66 7.77
N GLN A 30 -10.88 44.24 6.67
CA GLN A 30 -12.33 44.33 6.43
C GLN A 30 -13.08 43.05 6.84
N GLY A 31 -12.35 41.97 7.14
CA GLY A 31 -12.94 40.69 7.54
C GLY A 31 -12.18 39.47 7.01
N GLU A 32 -12.81 38.31 7.20
CA GLU A 32 -12.31 37.00 6.84
C GLU A 32 -12.98 36.50 5.55
N HIS A 33 -12.20 35.93 4.64
CA HIS A 33 -12.68 35.30 3.41
C HIS A 33 -12.23 33.85 3.36
N LYS A 34 -13.16 32.96 2.99
CA LYS A 34 -12.96 31.52 2.91
C LYS A 34 -13.19 31.08 1.48
N LEU A 35 -12.14 30.61 0.83
CA LEU A 35 -12.17 30.10 -0.54
C LEU A 35 -11.86 28.61 -0.52
N CYS A 36 -12.60 27.84 -1.30
CA CYS A 36 -12.31 26.43 -1.53
C CYS A 36 -12.69 26.03 -2.94
N GLY A 37 -12.08 24.97 -3.42
CA GLY A 37 -12.43 24.31 -4.67
C GLY A 37 -11.82 22.92 -4.71
N GLY A 38 -12.03 22.19 -5.79
CA GLY A 38 -11.43 20.87 -5.93
C GLY A 38 -11.41 20.36 -7.36
N GLU A 39 -10.67 19.29 -7.54
CA GLU A 39 -10.53 18.59 -8.81
C GLU A 39 -10.74 17.08 -8.59
N PRO A 40 -11.43 16.41 -9.51
CA PRO A 40 -11.80 15.01 -9.34
C PRO A 40 -10.63 14.04 -9.44
N GLU A 41 -9.61 14.40 -10.22
CA GLU A 41 -8.41 13.61 -10.41
C GLU A 41 -7.20 14.54 -10.40
N THR A 42 -6.56 14.62 -9.25
CA THR A 42 -5.45 15.54 -9.00
C THR A 42 -4.50 14.96 -7.95
N THR A 43 -3.47 15.71 -7.58
CA THR A 43 -2.49 15.30 -6.56
C THR A 43 -2.47 16.30 -5.42
N ASN A 44 -1.96 15.90 -4.26
CA ASN A 44 -1.85 16.80 -3.12
C ASN A 44 -1.05 18.07 -3.48
N ASN A 45 0.13 17.88 -4.09
CA ASN A 45 1.00 18.97 -4.51
C ASN A 45 0.33 19.94 -5.50
N ARG A 46 -0.60 19.46 -6.34
CA ARG A 46 -1.36 20.33 -7.24
C ARG A 46 -2.39 21.16 -6.48
N MET A 47 -3.09 20.58 -5.51
CA MET A 47 -4.06 21.30 -4.69
C MET A 47 -3.39 22.35 -3.80
N GLU A 48 -2.23 22.04 -3.24
CA GLU A 48 -1.39 22.97 -2.47
C GLU A 48 -0.99 24.21 -3.30
N LEU A 49 -0.53 23.97 -4.53
CA LEU A 49 -0.21 25.05 -5.46
C LEU A 49 -1.45 25.84 -5.89
N GLN A 50 -2.57 25.16 -6.13
CA GLN A 50 -3.82 25.81 -6.51
C GLN A 50 -4.34 26.71 -5.38
N ALA A 51 -4.28 26.25 -4.13
CA ALA A 51 -4.64 27.03 -2.94
C ALA A 51 -3.84 28.34 -2.87
N ALA A 52 -2.53 28.25 -3.08
CA ALA A 52 -1.64 29.40 -3.12
C ALA A 52 -1.97 30.36 -4.27
N ILE A 53 -2.19 29.84 -5.48
CA ILE A 53 -2.53 30.65 -6.66
C ILE A 53 -3.84 31.42 -6.44
N GLU A 54 -4.89 30.74 -6.01
CA GLU A 54 -6.21 31.32 -5.83
C GLU A 54 -6.23 32.32 -4.67
N GLY A 55 -5.55 31.98 -3.56
CA GLY A 55 -5.40 32.88 -2.42
C GLY A 55 -4.71 34.19 -2.79
N VAL A 56 -3.58 34.13 -3.49
CA VAL A 56 -2.86 35.34 -3.92
C VAL A 56 -3.65 36.11 -4.98
N SER A 57 -4.33 35.41 -5.89
CA SER A 57 -5.12 36.03 -6.97
C SER A 57 -6.32 36.82 -6.42
N PHE A 58 -6.92 36.37 -5.33
CA PHE A 58 -8.00 37.08 -4.66
C PHE A 58 -7.56 38.41 -4.03
N CYS A 59 -6.30 38.50 -3.59
CA CYS A 59 -5.79 39.68 -2.91
C CYS A 59 -5.43 40.82 -3.89
N PRO A 60 -5.62 42.09 -3.50
CA PRO A 60 -5.17 43.25 -4.28
C PRO A 60 -3.66 43.20 -4.60
N THR A 61 -3.27 43.72 -5.76
CA THR A 61 -1.87 43.68 -6.25
C THR A 61 -0.91 44.55 -5.44
N ASP A 62 -1.40 45.56 -4.73
CA ASP A 62 -0.63 46.54 -3.95
C ASP A 62 -0.56 46.21 -2.44
N ALA A 63 -1.23 45.14 -2.02
CA ALA A 63 -1.21 44.65 -0.64
C ALA A 63 0.11 43.94 -0.30
N HIS A 64 0.50 44.02 0.96
CA HIS A 64 1.56 43.20 1.52
C HIS A 64 0.98 41.88 2.03
N LEU A 65 1.44 40.75 1.48
CA LEU A 65 0.87 39.44 1.77
C LEU A 65 1.79 38.65 2.71
N ILE A 66 1.23 38.09 3.76
CA ILE A 66 1.89 37.12 4.65
C ILE A 66 1.18 35.78 4.44
N ILE A 67 1.85 34.84 3.79
CA ILE A 67 1.27 33.54 3.42
C ILE A 67 1.85 32.46 4.33
N TRP A 68 0.96 31.70 4.94
CA TRP A 68 1.26 30.53 5.75
C TRP A 68 0.82 29.26 5.00
N THR A 69 1.74 28.31 4.89
CA THR A 69 1.50 26.99 4.30
C THR A 69 2.26 25.95 5.12
N ASP A 70 1.71 24.75 5.25
CA ASP A 70 2.42 23.60 5.83
C ASP A 70 3.12 22.72 4.79
N SER A 71 2.96 23.06 3.51
CA SER A 71 3.65 22.43 2.41
C SER A 71 5.08 22.96 2.26
N ASN A 72 6.05 22.14 2.66
CA ASN A 72 7.46 22.41 2.36
C ASN A 72 7.72 22.51 0.85
N TYR A 73 6.94 21.78 0.04
CA TYR A 73 7.04 21.82 -1.42
C TYR A 73 6.71 23.22 -1.97
N VAL A 74 5.63 23.84 -1.50
CA VAL A 74 5.25 25.20 -1.91
C VAL A 74 6.26 26.22 -1.37
N LYS A 75 6.59 26.16 -0.08
CA LYS A 75 7.53 27.08 0.56
C LYS A 75 8.90 27.06 -0.13
N GLN A 76 9.55 25.89 -0.23
CA GLN A 76 10.89 25.81 -0.82
C GLN A 76 10.85 26.06 -2.32
N GLY A 77 9.79 25.63 -3.01
CA GLY A 77 9.63 25.85 -4.44
C GLY A 77 9.60 27.32 -4.82
N ILE A 78 8.84 28.15 -4.11
CA ILE A 78 8.73 29.58 -4.41
C ILE A 78 9.92 30.41 -3.89
N THR A 79 10.56 30.01 -2.78
CA THR A 79 11.67 30.78 -2.20
C THR A 79 13.05 30.39 -2.74
N GLU A 80 13.25 29.13 -3.09
CA GLU A 80 14.58 28.58 -3.41
C GLU A 80 14.65 28.07 -4.86
N TRP A 81 13.74 27.19 -5.26
CA TRP A 81 13.89 26.43 -6.51
C TRP A 81 13.46 27.20 -7.77
N ILE A 82 12.49 28.12 -7.66
CA ILE A 82 11.92 28.84 -8.80
C ILE A 82 12.96 29.60 -9.62
N HIS A 83 14.00 30.13 -8.99
CA HIS A 83 15.09 30.84 -9.67
C HIS A 83 15.89 29.90 -10.57
N GLY A 84 16.11 28.66 -10.13
CA GLY A 84 16.76 27.62 -10.94
C GLY A 84 15.88 27.16 -12.09
N TRP A 85 14.59 26.97 -11.83
CA TRP A 85 13.61 26.54 -12.85
C TRP A 85 13.45 27.57 -13.96
N LYS A 86 13.35 28.86 -13.63
CA LYS A 86 13.25 29.93 -14.64
C LYS A 86 14.49 30.00 -15.53
N LYS A 87 15.69 29.79 -14.96
CA LYS A 87 16.94 29.74 -15.74
C LYS A 87 17.00 28.53 -16.69
N LYS A 88 16.43 27.39 -16.28
CA LYS A 88 16.35 26.16 -17.08
C LYS A 88 15.09 26.09 -17.97
N ASN A 89 14.37 27.20 -18.14
CA ASN A 89 13.11 27.28 -18.89
C ASN A 89 12.07 26.20 -18.48
N TRP A 90 11.98 25.93 -17.17
CA TRP A 90 11.05 24.97 -16.58
C TRP A 90 11.21 23.52 -17.08
N LYS A 91 12.39 23.17 -17.59
CA LYS A 91 12.71 21.80 -18.01
C LYS A 91 12.84 20.89 -16.78
N ASP A 92 12.21 19.72 -16.84
CA ASP A 92 12.22 18.68 -15.80
C ASP A 92 11.56 19.10 -14.46
N VAL A 93 10.61 20.05 -14.50
CA VAL A 93 9.85 20.52 -13.32
C VAL A 93 8.49 19.84 -13.27
N LYS A 94 8.13 19.24 -12.12
CA LYS A 94 6.79 18.69 -11.86
C LYS A 94 5.77 19.82 -11.70
N ASN A 95 4.59 19.69 -12.29
CA ASN A 95 3.53 20.71 -12.32
C ASN A 95 3.98 22.09 -12.87
N PRO A 96 4.66 22.14 -14.03
CA PRO A 96 5.22 23.39 -14.56
C PRO A 96 4.11 24.37 -14.96
N ASP A 97 2.90 23.88 -15.22
CA ASP A 97 1.70 24.67 -15.50
C ASP A 97 1.28 25.52 -14.29
N LEU A 98 1.22 24.93 -13.11
CA LEU A 98 0.83 25.63 -11.87
C LEU A 98 1.95 26.55 -11.38
N TRP A 99 3.21 26.11 -11.45
CA TRP A 99 4.32 26.98 -11.04
C TRP A 99 4.44 28.25 -11.89
N LYS A 100 4.22 28.16 -13.21
CA LYS A 100 4.19 29.34 -14.07
C LYS A 100 3.04 30.29 -13.72
N LYS A 101 1.87 29.75 -13.35
CA LYS A 101 0.75 30.56 -12.87
C LYS A 101 1.09 31.25 -11.54
N LEU A 102 1.63 30.50 -10.58
CA LEU A 102 2.00 31.05 -9.27
C LEU A 102 3.07 32.15 -9.41
N ASP A 103 4.11 31.93 -10.21
CA ASP A 103 5.14 32.93 -10.52
C ASP A 103 4.53 34.22 -11.10
N ALA A 104 3.59 34.08 -12.04
CA ALA A 104 2.93 35.22 -12.68
C ALA A 104 2.06 36.01 -11.69
N VAL A 105 1.34 35.32 -10.80
CA VAL A 105 0.48 35.95 -9.79
C VAL A 105 1.32 36.64 -8.69
N CYS A 106 2.44 36.03 -8.31
CA CYS A 106 3.38 36.60 -7.33
C CYS A 106 4.24 37.75 -7.89
N ALA A 107 4.36 37.86 -9.22
CA ALA A 107 5.21 38.87 -9.86
C ALA A 107 4.83 40.30 -9.43
N ASN A 108 5.84 41.09 -9.07
CA ASN A 108 5.73 42.49 -8.63
C ASN A 108 4.90 42.73 -7.35
N ARG A 109 4.66 41.69 -6.54
CA ARG A 109 3.99 41.81 -5.24
C ARG A 109 4.98 41.68 -4.09
N LYS A 110 4.65 42.24 -2.92
CA LYS A 110 5.42 42.05 -1.68
C LYS A 110 4.83 40.90 -0.88
N ILE A 111 5.44 39.73 -0.98
CA ILE A 111 4.94 38.49 -0.36
C ILE A 111 5.99 37.94 0.59
N GLU A 112 5.57 37.61 1.81
CA GLU A 112 6.33 36.86 2.80
C GLU A 112 5.76 35.45 2.90
N TRP A 113 6.63 34.45 2.73
CA TRP A 113 6.25 33.03 2.80
C TRP A 113 6.75 32.42 4.10
N ASN A 114 5.81 31.93 4.90
CA ASN A 114 6.07 31.31 6.18
C ASN A 114 5.62 29.86 6.17
N TRP A 115 6.46 28.99 6.70
CA TRP A 115 6.12 27.59 6.90
C TRP A 115 5.57 27.37 8.30
N ILE A 116 4.48 26.62 8.39
CA ILE A 116 3.89 26.20 9.66
C ILE A 116 3.78 24.68 9.69
N LYS A 117 3.82 24.11 10.88
CA LYS A 117 3.63 22.66 11.01
C LYS A 117 2.14 22.32 10.89
N GLY A 118 1.79 21.45 9.95
CA GLY A 118 0.43 20.93 9.79
C GLY A 118 -0.09 20.26 11.07
N HIS A 119 -1.39 20.41 11.34
CA HIS A 119 -2.10 19.88 12.52
C HIS A 119 -1.46 20.21 13.89
N ALA A 120 -0.82 21.37 14.02
CA ALA A 120 -0.17 21.81 15.27
C ALA A 120 -1.06 22.71 16.15
N GLY A 121 -2.38 22.79 15.92
CA GLY A 121 -3.28 23.64 16.71
C GLY A 121 -3.37 25.09 16.25
N HIS A 122 -2.87 25.42 15.06
CA HIS A 122 -2.94 26.78 14.51
C HIS A 122 -4.28 27.00 13.80
N ALA A 123 -5.15 27.80 14.42
CA ALA A 123 -6.51 28.03 13.94
C ALA A 123 -6.63 28.45 12.46
N GLY A 124 -5.67 29.23 11.95
CA GLY A 124 -5.66 29.63 10.53
C GLY A 124 -5.35 28.47 9.58
N ASN A 125 -4.38 27.62 9.93
CA ASN A 125 -4.02 26.44 9.13
C ASN A 125 -5.11 25.37 9.21
N GLU A 126 -5.70 25.15 10.39
CA GLU A 126 -6.83 24.23 10.55
C GLU A 126 -8.05 24.68 9.75
N MET A 127 -8.28 25.99 9.62
CA MET A 127 -9.32 26.51 8.74
C MET A 127 -9.01 26.23 7.26
N ALA A 128 -7.75 26.37 6.84
CA ALA A 128 -7.35 26.07 5.46
C ALA A 128 -7.52 24.56 5.14
N ASP A 129 -7.11 23.68 6.04
CA ASP A 129 -7.32 22.22 5.93
C ASP A 129 -8.82 21.86 5.85
N GLN A 130 -9.65 22.48 6.70
CA GLN A 130 -11.10 22.29 6.66
C GLN A 130 -11.68 22.73 5.31
N LEU A 131 -11.21 23.85 4.76
CA LEU A 131 -11.64 24.34 3.45
C LEU A 131 -11.18 23.43 2.30
N ALA A 132 -9.97 22.90 2.37
CA ALA A 132 -9.47 21.94 1.38
C ALA A 132 -10.31 20.66 1.36
N ASN A 133 -10.63 20.10 2.54
CA ASN A 133 -11.50 18.94 2.67
C ASN A 133 -12.94 19.24 2.18
N LEU A 134 -13.47 20.42 2.49
CA LEU A 134 -14.77 20.88 1.99
C LEU A 134 -14.79 20.98 0.46
N GLY A 135 -13.73 21.50 -0.15
CA GLY A 135 -13.59 21.61 -1.61
C GLY A 135 -13.59 20.24 -2.30
N ALA A 136 -12.90 19.26 -1.72
CA ALA A 136 -12.92 17.88 -2.21
C ALA A 136 -14.33 17.27 -2.11
N GLU A 137 -15.04 17.49 -1.00
CA GLU A 137 -16.39 16.98 -0.82
C GLU A 137 -17.40 17.62 -1.78
N GLN A 138 -17.34 18.93 -1.98
CA GLN A 138 -18.18 19.63 -2.96
C GLN A 138 -17.97 19.08 -4.37
N THR A 139 -16.72 18.80 -4.73
CA THR A 139 -16.36 18.20 -6.03
C THR A 139 -16.95 16.80 -6.16
N ALA A 140 -16.88 15.97 -5.11
CA ALA A 140 -17.51 14.65 -5.11
C ALA A 140 -19.04 14.72 -5.27
N GLN A 141 -19.68 15.67 -4.58
CA GLN A 141 -21.13 15.88 -4.70
C GLN A 141 -21.52 16.35 -6.10
N GLN A 142 -20.76 17.27 -6.68
CA GLN A 142 -20.96 17.72 -8.06
C GLN A 142 -20.84 16.56 -9.04
N MET A 143 -19.81 15.71 -8.91
CA MET A 143 -19.68 14.51 -9.74
C MET A 143 -20.87 13.57 -9.61
N LYS A 144 -21.33 13.30 -8.38
CA LYS A 144 -22.54 12.47 -8.15
C LYS A 144 -23.77 13.09 -8.81
N SER A 145 -23.97 14.40 -8.69
CA SER A 145 -25.10 15.08 -9.32
C SER A 145 -25.03 15.07 -10.86
N LEU A 146 -23.84 15.15 -11.45
CA LEU A 146 -23.64 15.08 -12.90
C LEU A 146 -23.94 13.68 -13.44
N VAL A 147 -23.53 12.63 -12.72
CA VAL A 147 -23.86 11.24 -13.05
C VAL A 147 -25.36 10.98 -12.91
N GLN A 148 -26.00 11.51 -11.86
CA GLN A 148 -27.44 11.39 -11.64
C GLN A 148 -28.26 12.16 -12.71
N ALA A 149 -27.84 13.37 -13.08
CA ALA A 149 -28.51 14.17 -14.11
C ALA A 149 -28.35 13.56 -15.52
N ASN A 150 -27.22 12.91 -15.81
CA ASN A 150 -27.03 12.14 -17.05
C ASN A 150 -27.84 10.83 -17.06
N ALA A 151 -28.16 10.26 -15.89
CA ALA A 151 -29.06 9.13 -15.76
C ALA A 151 -30.53 9.55 -15.94
N ASP A 152 -30.95 10.68 -15.37
CA ASP A 152 -32.33 11.19 -15.47
C ASP A 152 -32.67 11.79 -16.85
N THR A 153 -31.67 12.19 -17.64
CA THR A 153 -31.86 12.59 -19.04
C THR A 153 -31.94 11.42 -20.01
N LYS A 154 -31.52 10.22 -19.59
CA LYS A 154 -31.85 8.96 -20.29
C LYS A 154 -33.17 8.39 -19.75
N LYS A 155 -34.30 9.03 -20.09
CA LYS A 155 -35.56 8.26 -20.19
C LYS A 155 -35.41 7.23 -21.31
N PRO A 156 -35.94 6.02 -21.15
CA PRO A 156 -35.62 4.89 -22.01
C PRO A 156 -36.15 5.19 -23.41
N GLU A 157 -35.25 5.41 -24.36
CA GLU A 157 -35.62 5.20 -25.76
C GLU A 157 -36.01 3.73 -25.89
N SER A 158 -37.17 3.52 -26.52
CA SER A 158 -37.71 2.22 -26.89
C SER A 158 -36.61 1.36 -27.49
N ASP A 159 -36.36 0.25 -26.82
CA ASP A 159 -35.45 -0.80 -27.22
C ASP A 159 -35.73 -1.18 -28.69
N TRP A 160 -34.85 -0.73 -29.60
CA TRP A 160 -34.95 -1.02 -31.03
C TRP A 160 -34.67 -2.50 -31.32
N LEU A 161 -34.37 -3.31 -30.30
CA LEU A 161 -34.30 -4.77 -30.39
C LEU A 161 -35.67 -5.47 -30.24
N LEU A 162 -36.73 -4.77 -29.82
CA LEU A 162 -38.05 -5.36 -29.55
C LEU A 162 -39.04 -5.30 -30.72
N ASP A 163 -38.69 -4.67 -31.84
CA ASP A 163 -39.44 -4.74 -33.10
C ASP A 163 -38.55 -5.41 -34.17
N ASP A 164 -38.27 -6.72 -33.99
CA ASP A 164 -37.74 -7.55 -35.08
C ASP A 164 -38.89 -7.91 -36.05
N PRO A 165 -38.89 -7.38 -37.30
CA PRO A 165 -39.86 -7.74 -38.33
C PRO A 165 -39.66 -9.17 -38.89
N PHE A 166 -38.67 -9.92 -38.40
CA PHE A 166 -38.43 -11.31 -38.75
C PHE A 166 -38.68 -12.20 -37.53
N GLY A 167 -39.96 -12.46 -37.24
CA GLY A 167 -40.38 -13.34 -36.15
C GLY A 167 -39.66 -14.68 -36.11
N LEU A 168 -38.69 -14.77 -35.19
CA LEU A 168 -38.00 -15.99 -34.80
C LEU A 168 -38.12 -16.10 -33.28
N ASP A 169 -39.32 -16.47 -32.82
CA ASP A 169 -39.51 -17.01 -31.48
C ASP A 169 -38.75 -18.33 -31.37
N LEU A 170 -37.78 -18.40 -30.45
CA LEU A 170 -37.29 -19.67 -29.92
C LEU A 170 -37.17 -19.56 -28.40
N ASP A 171 -38.16 -20.19 -27.74
CA ASP A 171 -38.25 -20.43 -26.31
C ASP A 171 -37.15 -21.38 -25.79
N GLU A 172 -36.84 -21.15 -24.52
CA GLU A 172 -36.43 -22.02 -23.41
C GLU A 172 -35.59 -23.29 -23.64
N ASP A 173 -34.56 -23.37 -22.78
CA ASP A 173 -33.79 -24.53 -22.34
C ASP A 173 -32.88 -25.22 -23.37
N ILE A 174 -31.58 -25.25 -23.07
CA ILE A 174 -30.85 -26.49 -22.76
C ILE A 174 -29.36 -26.17 -22.53
N ASP A 175 -28.90 -26.47 -21.31
CA ASP A 175 -27.51 -26.69 -20.95
C ASP A 175 -26.79 -27.65 -21.91
N ASN A 176 -25.48 -27.42 -22.07
CA ASN A 176 -24.49 -28.17 -22.86
C ASN A 176 -24.22 -27.58 -24.25
N LEU A 177 -23.10 -26.90 -24.38
CA LEU A 177 -21.97 -27.30 -25.23
C LEU A 177 -20.90 -26.20 -25.16
N VAL A 178 -19.83 -26.51 -24.43
CA VAL A 178 -18.52 -25.86 -24.56
C VAL A 178 -17.78 -26.60 -25.66
N GLU A 179 -17.15 -25.84 -26.56
CA GLU A 179 -16.27 -26.19 -27.71
C GLU A 179 -16.82 -25.52 -28.98
N GLU A 180 -16.08 -24.75 -29.78
CA GLU A 180 -14.65 -24.73 -30.07
C GLU A 180 -14.28 -23.37 -30.73
N VAL A 181 -13.04 -22.92 -30.55
CA VAL A 181 -12.45 -21.84 -31.35
C VAL A 181 -11.35 -22.44 -32.23
N GLU A 182 -11.42 -22.08 -33.50
CA GLU A 182 -10.72 -22.48 -34.73
C GLU A 182 -9.31 -23.09 -34.69
N GLU A 183 -9.16 -24.08 -35.57
CA GLU A 183 -7.96 -24.78 -36.04
C GLU A 183 -6.94 -23.89 -36.77
N ILE A 184 -5.65 -24.16 -36.53
CA ILE A 184 -4.59 -23.99 -37.55
C ILE A 184 -3.76 -25.29 -37.58
N SER A 185 -3.57 -25.81 -38.80
CA SER A 185 -3.05 -27.14 -39.15
C SER A 185 -1.52 -27.27 -39.08
N ILE A 186 -1.06 -28.47 -38.71
CA ILE A 186 0.34 -28.94 -38.83
C ILE A 186 0.33 -30.26 -39.60
N GLU A 187 1.14 -30.34 -40.66
CA GLU A 187 1.37 -31.56 -41.45
C GLU A 187 2.33 -32.55 -40.77
N GLU A 188 2.07 -33.82 -41.03
CA GLU A 188 2.65 -35.06 -40.48
C GLU A 188 4.15 -35.26 -40.75
N ILE A 189 4.88 -35.85 -39.79
CA ILE A 189 5.95 -36.84 -40.09
C ILE A 189 5.93 -37.98 -39.06
N ASN A 190 5.96 -39.20 -39.61
CA ASN A 190 5.90 -40.56 -39.06
C ASN A 190 6.93 -40.90 -37.94
N PRO A 191 6.61 -41.85 -37.03
CA PRO A 191 7.51 -42.30 -35.97
C PRO A 191 8.26 -43.57 -36.37
N ASP A 192 9.58 -43.53 -36.30
CA ASP A 192 10.36 -44.74 -36.03
C ASP A 192 11.79 -44.37 -35.62
N VAL A 193 12.39 -45.28 -34.85
CA VAL A 193 13.82 -45.40 -34.49
C VAL A 193 14.26 -44.85 -33.12
N ALA A 194 14.13 -45.77 -32.15
CA ALA A 194 15.19 -46.27 -31.26
C ALA A 194 15.80 -45.37 -30.17
N VAL A 195 15.39 -45.71 -28.94
CA VAL A 195 16.22 -45.96 -27.75
C VAL A 195 17.74 -45.79 -27.96
N MET A 196 18.28 -44.69 -27.42
CA MET A 196 19.64 -44.66 -26.91
C MET A 196 19.68 -43.93 -25.56
N SER A 197 20.00 -44.71 -24.54
CA SER A 197 20.47 -44.30 -23.23
C SER A 197 21.63 -43.32 -23.35
N HIS A 198 21.45 -42.09 -22.87
CA HIS A 198 22.55 -41.26 -22.36
C HIS A 198 22.19 -40.83 -20.94
N SER A 199 22.90 -41.44 -20.01
CA SER A 199 23.06 -41.01 -18.63
C SER A 199 23.49 -39.55 -18.58
N ILE A 200 22.58 -38.66 -18.18
CA ILE A 200 22.93 -37.30 -17.77
C ILE A 200 23.13 -37.36 -16.25
N SER A 201 24.41 -37.47 -15.87
CA SER A 201 24.89 -37.14 -14.53
C SER A 201 24.45 -35.72 -14.14
N PRO A 202 24.30 -35.42 -12.84
CA PRO A 202 23.82 -34.12 -12.39
C PRO A 202 24.84 -33.05 -12.79
N ASN A 203 24.51 -32.24 -13.80
CA ASN A 203 25.24 -31.01 -14.03
C ASN A 203 24.79 -30.02 -12.96
N THR A 204 25.56 -29.98 -11.87
CA THR A 204 25.77 -28.81 -11.03
C THR A 204 26.08 -27.61 -11.93
N SER A 205 25.04 -26.90 -12.36
CA SER A 205 25.17 -25.52 -12.80
C SER A 205 25.41 -24.68 -11.55
N THR A 206 26.69 -24.47 -11.24
CA THR A 206 27.13 -23.46 -10.29
C THR A 206 26.67 -22.10 -10.79
N THR A 207 25.52 -21.63 -10.30
CA THR A 207 25.14 -20.22 -10.35
C THR A 207 26.27 -19.47 -9.66
N THR A 208 27.05 -18.71 -10.42
CA THR A 208 28.13 -17.88 -9.88
C THR A 208 27.50 -16.75 -9.09
N VAL A 209 27.13 -17.03 -7.83
CA VAL A 209 26.67 -16.04 -6.87
C VAL A 209 27.80 -15.03 -6.71
N HIS A 210 27.54 -13.76 -7.01
CA HIS A 210 28.53 -12.68 -6.87
C HIS A 210 29.08 -12.71 -5.43
N PRO A 211 30.40 -12.55 -5.19
CA PRO A 211 31.04 -12.72 -3.88
C PRO A 211 30.53 -11.77 -2.78
N GLN A 212 29.69 -10.81 -3.14
CA GLN A 212 29.14 -9.77 -2.27
C GLN A 212 27.62 -9.91 -2.04
N ILE A 213 26.99 -10.96 -2.59
CA ILE A 213 25.65 -11.36 -2.22
C ILE A 213 25.76 -12.20 -0.95
N VAL A 214 25.23 -11.69 0.16
CA VAL A 214 25.20 -12.42 1.43
C VAL A 214 23.86 -13.12 1.55
N ILE A 215 23.84 -14.40 1.21
CA ILE A 215 22.69 -15.28 1.49
C ILE A 215 23.03 -16.12 2.72
N THR A 216 22.25 -15.93 3.78
CA THR A 216 22.31 -16.78 4.96
C THR A 216 21.35 -17.95 4.75
N GLU A 217 21.83 -19.17 4.91
CA GLU A 217 20.98 -20.38 4.84
C GLU A 217 20.07 -20.49 6.07
N ALA A 218 18.91 -21.13 5.88
CA ALA A 218 17.97 -21.40 6.95
C ALA A 218 18.63 -22.25 8.05
N LYS A 219 18.61 -21.75 9.29
CA LYS A 219 19.05 -22.50 10.48
C LYS A 219 17.98 -23.49 10.93
N VAL A 220 16.72 -23.23 10.58
CA VAL A 220 15.57 -24.07 10.92
C VAL A 220 14.79 -24.41 9.67
N HIS A 221 14.68 -25.70 9.35
CA HIS A 221 13.87 -26.19 8.24
C HIS A 221 12.43 -26.41 8.72
N LEU A 222 11.51 -25.55 8.26
CA LEU A 222 10.08 -25.64 8.52
C LEU A 222 9.31 -25.84 7.22
N GLN A 223 8.19 -26.57 7.27
CA GLN A 223 7.28 -26.72 6.14
C GLN A 223 6.10 -25.76 6.29
N GLY A 224 5.78 -25.02 5.23
CA GLY A 224 4.68 -24.05 5.20
C GLY A 224 4.84 -23.03 4.07
N PRO A 225 3.87 -22.12 3.89
CA PRO A 225 4.01 -21.00 2.96
C PRO A 225 5.19 -20.12 3.40
N ARG A 226 6.04 -19.74 2.44
CA ARG A 226 7.20 -18.88 2.69
C ARG A 226 6.72 -17.43 2.74
N GLN A 227 7.06 -16.74 3.82
CA GLN A 227 6.82 -15.32 3.99
C GLN A 227 8.18 -14.63 4.05
N LEU A 228 8.38 -13.61 3.22
CA LEU A 228 9.61 -12.84 3.15
C LEU A 228 9.32 -11.43 3.61
N ILE A 229 9.98 -11.02 4.69
CA ILE A 229 9.89 -9.64 5.15
C ILE A 229 11.01 -8.88 4.47
N LEU A 230 10.63 -7.84 3.71
CA LEU A 230 11.49 -7.13 2.79
C LEU A 230 11.52 -5.64 3.16
N ASP A 231 12.72 -5.07 3.04
CA ASP A 231 12.94 -3.63 3.05
C ASP A 231 14.01 -3.28 1.99
N THR A 232 13.94 -2.06 1.43
CA THR A 232 14.88 -1.59 0.42
C THR A 232 15.33 -0.16 0.69
N GLU A 233 16.63 0.08 0.52
CA GLU A 233 17.18 1.44 0.49
C GLU A 233 17.41 1.86 -0.95
N THR A 234 17.19 3.15 -1.21
CA THR A 234 17.21 3.72 -2.56
C THR A 234 17.96 5.04 -2.57
N THR A 235 18.46 5.44 -3.74
CA THR A 235 19.08 6.77 -3.91
C THR A 235 18.11 7.94 -3.72
N GLY A 236 16.80 7.67 -3.66
CA GLY A 236 15.75 8.68 -3.60
C GLY A 236 14.35 8.09 -3.70
N PHE A 237 13.32 8.92 -3.62
CA PHE A 237 11.93 8.45 -3.44
C PHE A 237 11.20 8.09 -4.74
N TYR A 238 11.74 8.42 -5.92
CA TYR A 238 10.98 8.37 -7.17
C TYR A 238 11.66 7.49 -8.22
N PHE A 239 11.20 6.24 -8.35
CA PHE A 239 11.63 5.32 -9.40
C PHE A 239 11.49 5.91 -10.81
N GLN A 240 10.47 6.75 -11.04
CA GLN A 240 10.23 7.44 -12.32
C GLN A 240 11.30 8.49 -12.66
N ASP A 241 11.91 9.12 -11.66
CA ASP A 241 12.94 10.15 -11.84
C ASP A 241 14.34 9.53 -12.02
N GLY A 242 14.41 8.20 -12.16
CA GLY A 242 15.65 7.45 -12.31
C GLY A 242 16.35 7.17 -10.98
N ASP A 243 15.64 7.20 -9.85
CA ASP A 243 16.14 6.64 -8.60
C ASP A 243 16.30 5.12 -8.70
N ARG A 244 17.29 4.60 -7.97
CA ARG A 244 17.70 3.20 -8.06
C ARG A 244 17.87 2.62 -6.66
N ILE A 245 17.71 1.31 -6.59
CA ILE A 245 17.92 0.53 -5.35
C ILE A 245 19.42 0.44 -5.08
N ILE A 246 19.81 0.67 -3.84
CA ILE A 246 21.21 0.58 -3.36
C ILE A 246 21.41 -0.50 -2.31
N GLU A 247 20.35 -0.93 -1.63
CA GLU A 247 20.39 -2.02 -0.66
C GLU A 247 19.07 -2.79 -0.71
N VAL A 248 19.16 -4.11 -0.63
CA VAL A 248 18.01 -5.00 -0.47
C VAL A 248 18.26 -5.90 0.73
N GLY A 249 17.33 -5.90 1.67
CA GLY A 249 17.31 -6.79 2.82
C GLY A 249 16.02 -7.59 2.81
N ALA A 250 16.11 -8.92 2.82
CA ALA A 250 14.95 -9.77 3.03
C ALA A 250 15.27 -10.88 4.03
N ILE A 251 14.31 -11.19 4.90
CA ILE A 251 14.42 -12.29 5.86
C ILE A 251 13.26 -13.26 5.68
N GLU A 252 13.54 -14.54 5.87
CA GLU A 252 12.55 -15.60 5.71
C GLU A 252 11.86 -15.96 7.03
N MET A 253 10.54 -16.07 6.94
CA MET A 253 9.65 -16.49 7.99
C MET A 253 8.72 -17.59 7.47
N ILE A 254 8.57 -18.65 8.26
CA ILE A 254 7.62 -19.74 7.99
C ILE A 254 6.85 -20.02 9.27
N ASN A 255 5.52 -20.11 9.17
CA ASN A 255 4.64 -20.35 10.31
C ASN A 255 4.92 -19.41 11.50
N ARG A 256 5.11 -18.11 11.21
CA ARG A 256 5.40 -17.06 12.21
C ARG A 256 6.70 -17.25 12.99
N LYS A 257 7.63 -18.05 12.47
CA LYS A 257 8.98 -18.23 13.02
C LYS A 257 10.01 -17.86 11.97
N LEU A 258 10.99 -17.05 12.36
CA LEU A 258 12.14 -16.73 11.52
C LEU A 258 12.97 -18.00 11.31
N THR A 259 13.23 -18.35 10.04
CA THR A 259 14.04 -19.54 9.71
C THR A 259 15.54 -19.27 9.90
N GLY A 260 15.91 -17.99 9.98
CA GLY A 260 17.29 -17.51 9.98
C GLY A 260 17.88 -17.39 8.57
N SER A 261 17.12 -17.74 7.52
CA SER A 261 17.53 -17.43 6.16
C SER A 261 17.29 -15.96 5.86
N SER A 262 18.27 -15.33 5.23
CA SER A 262 18.18 -13.94 4.81
C SER A 262 18.98 -13.71 3.54
N ILE A 263 18.58 -12.71 2.78
CA ILE A 263 19.34 -12.19 1.65
C ILE A 263 19.64 -10.72 1.94
N HIS A 264 20.91 -10.36 1.81
CA HIS A 264 21.37 -8.99 2.01
C HIS A 264 22.37 -8.64 0.91
N ILE A 265 22.04 -7.59 0.16
CA ILE A 265 22.79 -7.19 -1.03
C ILE A 265 22.89 -5.68 -1.06
N TYR A 266 24.13 -5.18 -1.15
CA TYR A 266 24.41 -3.81 -1.58
C TYR A 266 24.59 -3.78 -3.09
N ILE A 267 24.02 -2.76 -3.74
CA ILE A 267 23.90 -2.66 -5.19
C ILE A 267 24.51 -1.33 -5.64
N ASN A 268 25.34 -1.38 -6.68
CA ASN A 268 25.85 -0.18 -7.32
C ASN A 268 24.74 0.43 -8.21
N PRO A 269 24.23 1.63 -7.90
CA PRO A 269 23.14 2.24 -8.66
C PRO A 269 23.62 2.85 -9.99
N GLU A 270 24.93 2.92 -10.28
CA GLU A 270 25.50 3.64 -11.44
C GLU A 270 25.11 5.14 -11.50
N LYS A 271 24.66 5.70 -10.37
CA LYS A 271 24.32 7.12 -10.20
C LYS A 271 24.72 7.58 -8.79
N PRO A 272 24.87 8.89 -8.57
CA PRO A 272 25.11 9.42 -7.24
C PRO A 272 23.94 9.10 -6.29
N VAL A 273 24.28 8.70 -5.06
CA VAL A 273 23.34 8.48 -3.95
C VAL A 273 22.65 9.79 -3.56
N GLY A 274 23.41 10.88 -3.47
CA GLY A 274 22.88 12.22 -3.16
C GLY A 274 22.41 12.35 -1.71
N ASP A 275 21.35 13.14 -1.49
CA ASP A 275 20.85 13.49 -0.14
C ASP A 275 20.29 12.29 0.65
N SER A 276 20.14 11.11 0.02
CA SER A 276 19.68 9.89 0.70
C SER A 276 20.72 9.33 1.67
N GLU A 277 22.01 9.66 1.49
CA GLU A 277 23.09 9.25 2.40
C GLU A 277 22.85 9.71 3.85
N ASP A 278 22.17 10.83 4.07
CA ASP A 278 21.84 11.32 5.41
C ASP A 278 20.87 10.39 6.18
N ILE A 279 20.14 9.52 5.47
CA ILE A 279 19.11 8.63 6.03
C ILE A 279 19.70 7.25 6.35
N HIS A 280 20.41 6.66 5.40
CA HIS A 280 20.92 5.28 5.48
C HIS A 280 22.45 5.20 5.67
N GLY A 281 23.18 6.32 5.56
CA GLY A 281 24.63 6.38 5.82
C GLY A 281 25.49 5.61 4.81
N ILE A 282 24.97 5.37 3.60
CA ILE A 282 25.64 4.60 2.56
C ILE A 282 26.23 5.59 1.56
N SER A 283 27.56 5.69 1.51
CA SER A 283 28.23 6.63 0.62
C SER A 283 28.42 6.09 -0.80
N ASP A 284 28.60 7.00 -1.75
CA ASP A 284 28.93 6.67 -3.14
C ASP A 284 30.20 5.81 -3.25
N GLU A 285 31.23 6.08 -2.45
CA GLU A 285 32.48 5.32 -2.43
C GLU A 285 32.27 3.88 -1.96
N PHE A 286 31.35 3.66 -1.02
CA PHE A 286 31.02 2.32 -0.55
C PHE A 286 30.29 1.48 -1.59
N LEU A 287 29.53 2.10 -2.50
CA LEU A 287 28.75 1.38 -3.51
C LEU A 287 29.53 1.13 -4.81
N GLN A 288 30.68 1.78 -5.01
CA GLN A 288 31.45 1.67 -6.26
C GLN A 288 31.93 0.25 -6.59
N ASP A 289 32.32 -0.53 -5.59
CA ASP A 289 32.80 -1.91 -5.73
C ASP A 289 31.68 -2.95 -5.75
N LYS A 290 30.42 -2.54 -5.53
CA LYS A 290 29.26 -3.42 -5.41
C LYS A 290 28.74 -3.89 -6.77
N PRO A 291 28.08 -5.06 -6.84
CA PRO A 291 27.52 -5.56 -8.08
C PRO A 291 26.41 -4.65 -8.60
N LYS A 292 26.22 -4.66 -9.91
CA LYS A 292 25.10 -3.94 -10.54
C LYS A 292 23.81 -4.73 -10.38
N TYR A 293 22.66 -4.06 -10.52
CA TYR A 293 21.37 -4.72 -10.41
C TYR A 293 21.23 -5.91 -11.38
N ALA A 294 21.69 -5.76 -12.63
CA ALA A 294 21.63 -6.81 -13.64
C ALA A 294 22.39 -8.10 -13.24
N GLU A 295 23.41 -7.99 -12.40
CA GLU A 295 24.23 -9.13 -11.96
C GLU A 295 23.58 -9.90 -10.79
N ILE A 296 22.71 -9.24 -10.03
CA ILE A 296 22.02 -9.83 -8.86
C ILE A 296 20.56 -10.17 -9.13
N ALA A 297 19.98 -9.67 -10.23
CA ALA A 297 18.57 -9.76 -10.54
C ALA A 297 18.05 -11.21 -10.54
N ASP A 298 18.74 -12.14 -11.21
CA ASP A 298 18.31 -13.54 -11.24
C ASP A 298 18.32 -14.18 -9.83
N THR A 299 19.34 -13.86 -9.03
CA THR A 299 19.46 -14.42 -7.67
C THR A 299 18.36 -13.87 -6.77
N LEU A 300 18.12 -12.56 -6.83
CA LEU A 300 17.08 -11.90 -6.05
C LEU A 300 15.68 -12.37 -6.48
N PHE A 301 15.42 -12.46 -7.79
CA PHE A 301 14.14 -12.93 -8.32
C PHE A 301 13.84 -14.36 -7.87
N ASN A 302 14.79 -15.27 -8.00
CA ASN A 302 14.63 -16.66 -7.55
C ASN A 302 14.42 -16.78 -6.03
N PHE A 303 15.00 -15.88 -5.24
CA PHE A 303 14.78 -15.87 -3.79
C PHE A 303 13.35 -15.44 -3.42
N LEU A 304 12.84 -14.42 -4.11
CA LEU A 304 11.52 -13.82 -3.87
C LEU A 304 10.35 -14.63 -4.46
N GLN A 305 10.58 -15.29 -5.60
CA GLN A 305 9.53 -15.99 -6.35
C GLN A 305 8.80 -17.04 -5.49
N GLY A 306 7.47 -17.02 -5.52
CA GLY A 306 6.62 -18.00 -4.85
C GLY A 306 6.49 -17.82 -3.33
N ALA A 307 6.98 -16.71 -2.78
CA ALA A 307 6.77 -16.31 -1.39
C ALA A 307 5.78 -15.13 -1.28
N GLU A 308 5.17 -14.99 -0.10
CA GLU A 308 4.44 -13.78 0.29
C GLU A 308 5.44 -12.71 0.73
N ILE A 309 5.41 -11.53 0.10
CA ILE A 309 6.27 -10.40 0.45
C ILE A 309 5.54 -9.52 1.46
N ILE A 310 6.17 -9.30 2.60
CA ILE A 310 5.68 -8.44 3.68
C ILE A 310 6.61 -7.24 3.78
N ALA A 311 6.10 -6.04 3.49
CA ALA A 311 6.88 -4.80 3.53
C ALA A 311 6.10 -3.66 4.21
N HIS A 312 6.80 -2.61 4.64
CA HIS A 312 6.18 -1.44 5.25
C HIS A 312 6.05 -0.32 4.23
N ASN A 313 4.83 -0.02 3.78
CA ASN A 313 4.57 0.76 2.56
C ASN A 313 4.97 -0.02 1.30
N ALA A 314 4.54 -1.28 1.19
CA ALA A 314 4.97 -2.23 0.15
C ALA A 314 4.88 -1.70 -1.29
N THR A 315 3.94 -0.78 -1.57
CA THR A 315 3.85 -0.09 -2.86
C THR A 315 5.17 0.57 -3.29
N PHE A 316 5.95 1.10 -2.34
CA PHE A 316 7.24 1.74 -2.59
C PHE A 316 8.26 0.71 -3.11
N ASP A 317 8.59 -0.30 -2.30
CA ASP A 317 9.58 -1.33 -2.62
C ASP A 317 9.22 -2.07 -3.90
N MET A 318 7.94 -2.45 -4.05
CA MET A 318 7.46 -3.18 -5.22
C MET A 318 7.59 -2.38 -6.51
N ASN A 319 7.37 -1.06 -6.48
CA ASN A 319 7.53 -0.22 -7.66
C ASN A 319 9.00 -0.15 -8.11
N PHE A 320 9.92 -0.03 -7.16
CA PHE A 320 11.36 -0.02 -7.45
C PHE A 320 11.83 -1.36 -7.99
N LEU A 321 11.46 -2.46 -7.33
CA LEU A 321 11.82 -3.81 -7.77
C LEU A 321 11.25 -4.12 -9.15
N ASN A 322 9.95 -3.87 -9.38
CA ASN A 322 9.31 -4.10 -10.67
C ASN A 322 9.98 -3.31 -11.80
N MET A 323 10.38 -2.06 -11.53
CA MET A 323 11.10 -1.27 -12.53
C MET A 323 12.48 -1.87 -12.85
N GLU A 324 13.24 -2.29 -11.84
CA GLU A 324 14.57 -2.85 -12.06
C GLU A 324 14.52 -4.24 -12.71
N PHE A 325 13.58 -5.11 -12.33
CA PHE A 325 13.35 -6.39 -13.02
C PHE A 325 12.94 -6.21 -14.49
N LYS A 326 12.07 -5.22 -14.76
CA LYS A 326 11.68 -4.88 -16.13
C LYS A 326 12.86 -4.43 -17.00
N ARG A 327 13.86 -3.76 -16.42
CA ARG A 327 15.08 -3.36 -17.15
C ARG A 327 15.96 -4.55 -17.54
N VAL A 328 15.95 -5.61 -16.74
CA VAL A 328 16.71 -6.85 -16.99
C VAL A 328 15.92 -7.81 -17.90
N GLY A 329 14.62 -7.57 -18.10
CA GLY A 329 13.75 -8.43 -18.92
C GLY A 329 13.12 -9.58 -18.15
N LEU A 330 13.10 -9.50 -16.81
CA LEU A 330 12.41 -10.45 -15.94
C LEU A 330 10.93 -10.05 -15.78
N PRO A 331 10.03 -11.03 -15.49
CA PRO A 331 8.63 -10.77 -15.25
C PRO A 331 8.41 -9.94 -13.97
N LEU A 332 7.23 -9.33 -13.85
CA LEU A 332 6.88 -8.51 -12.68
C LEU A 332 6.70 -9.39 -11.44
N LEU A 333 7.21 -8.94 -10.29
CA LEU A 333 7.02 -9.67 -9.03
C LEU A 333 5.54 -9.80 -8.66
N SER A 334 4.72 -8.82 -9.04
CA SER A 334 3.28 -8.81 -8.78
C SER A 334 2.53 -9.98 -9.42
N ASP A 335 3.10 -10.63 -10.43
CA ASP A 335 2.49 -11.80 -11.09
C ASP A 335 2.85 -13.12 -10.38
N VAL A 336 3.89 -13.12 -9.53
CA VAL A 336 4.49 -14.33 -8.96
C VAL A 336 4.53 -14.35 -7.43
N CYS A 337 4.22 -13.22 -6.78
CA CYS A 337 4.28 -13.05 -5.35
C CYS A 337 3.00 -12.39 -4.83
N GLU A 338 2.50 -12.89 -3.70
CA GLU A 338 1.50 -12.17 -2.91
C GLU A 338 2.20 -11.05 -2.13
N VAL A 339 1.54 -9.90 -1.96
CA VAL A 339 2.13 -8.72 -1.30
C VAL A 339 1.23 -8.24 -0.17
N THR A 340 1.79 -8.15 1.03
CA THR A 340 1.14 -7.67 2.23
C THR A 340 1.78 -6.36 2.68
N ASP A 341 1.00 -5.28 2.68
CA ASP A 341 1.43 -3.97 3.20
C ASP A 341 1.13 -3.84 4.71
N THR A 342 2.19 -3.86 5.51
CA THR A 342 2.10 -3.70 6.96
C THR A 342 1.69 -2.29 7.39
N LEU A 343 1.90 -1.26 6.55
CA LEU A 343 1.45 0.10 6.83
C LEU A 343 -0.08 0.19 6.73
N ALA A 344 -0.68 -0.42 5.71
CA ALA A 344 -2.12 -0.55 5.60
C ALA A 344 -2.71 -1.32 6.80
N LEU A 345 -2.07 -2.43 7.19
CA LEU A 345 -2.45 -3.21 8.37
C LEU A 345 -2.36 -2.38 9.66
N ALA A 346 -1.31 -1.57 9.80
CA ALA A 346 -1.11 -0.67 10.94
C ALA A 346 -2.16 0.45 10.98
N LYS A 347 -2.49 1.04 9.83
CA LYS A 347 -3.53 2.08 9.71
C LYS A 347 -4.91 1.56 10.10
N ASN A 348 -5.23 0.32 9.73
CA ASN A 348 -6.50 -0.31 10.12
C ASN A 348 -6.54 -0.59 11.64
N LYS A 349 -5.45 -1.12 12.20
CA LYS A 349 -5.38 -1.46 13.64
C LYS A 349 -5.30 -0.21 14.54
N HIS A 350 -4.67 0.86 14.05
CA HIS A 350 -4.43 2.09 14.80
C HIS A 350 -4.82 3.34 13.97
N PRO A 351 -6.12 3.56 13.75
CA PRO A 351 -6.59 4.67 12.95
C PRO A 351 -6.31 6.02 13.65
N GLY A 352 -5.92 7.03 12.87
CA GLY A 352 -5.66 8.39 13.36
C GLY A 352 -4.36 8.58 14.14
N GLN A 353 -3.53 7.54 14.26
CA GLN A 353 -2.24 7.62 14.94
C GLN A 353 -1.06 7.55 13.97
N LYS A 354 0.14 7.90 14.45
CA LYS A 354 1.38 7.65 13.70
C LYS A 354 1.60 6.14 13.58
N ASN A 355 1.83 5.69 12.35
CA ASN A 355 2.04 4.28 12.00
C ASN A 355 3.32 4.08 11.20
N SER A 356 4.31 4.97 11.37
CA SER A 356 5.67 4.71 10.88
C SER A 356 6.31 3.57 11.66
N LEU A 357 7.32 2.90 11.08
CA LEU A 357 8.04 1.82 11.74
C LEU A 357 8.51 2.20 13.15
N ASP A 358 9.12 3.38 13.31
CA ASP A 358 9.53 3.90 14.63
C ASP A 358 8.37 4.06 15.63
N ALA A 359 7.20 4.46 15.15
CA ALA A 359 6.02 4.61 15.99
C ALA A 359 5.50 3.23 16.45
N LEU A 360 5.56 2.23 15.57
CA LEU A 360 5.15 0.86 15.87
C LEU A 360 6.14 0.16 16.81
N VAL A 361 7.45 0.35 16.62
CA VAL A 361 8.50 -0.13 17.52
C VAL A 361 8.25 0.35 18.95
N ARG A 362 7.98 1.65 19.11
CA ARG A 362 7.65 2.24 20.42
C ARG A 362 6.34 1.71 20.99
N ARG A 363 5.32 1.51 20.15
CA ARG A 363 3.98 1.06 20.57
C ARG A 363 3.98 -0.39 21.05
N TYR A 364 4.73 -1.26 20.37
CA TYR A 364 4.81 -2.69 20.69
C TYR A 364 5.97 -3.02 21.63
N GLU A 365 6.65 -2.00 22.18
CA GLU A 365 7.77 -2.15 23.12
C GLU A 365 8.87 -3.08 22.60
N ILE A 366 9.13 -3.02 21.29
CA ILE A 366 10.17 -3.83 20.66
C ILE A 366 11.54 -3.30 21.11
N PRO A 367 12.49 -4.17 21.50
CA PRO A 367 13.81 -3.75 21.95
C PRO A 367 14.47 -2.83 20.92
N ALA A 368 14.85 -1.63 21.37
CA ALA A 368 15.54 -0.68 20.51
C ALA A 368 16.89 -1.29 20.07
N ARG A 369 17.07 -1.43 18.76
CA ARG A 369 18.36 -1.70 18.13
C ARG A 369 19.04 -0.37 17.83
N ASP A 370 20.37 -0.35 17.78
CA ASP A 370 21.10 0.86 17.35
C ASP A 370 20.79 1.12 15.88
N ARG A 371 19.90 2.10 15.64
CA ARG A 371 19.37 2.50 14.34
C ARG A 371 19.85 3.90 14.01
N THR A 372 21.14 4.16 14.24
CA THR A 372 21.78 5.44 13.90
C THR A 372 21.65 5.74 12.40
N PHE A 373 21.63 4.70 11.57
CA PHE A 373 21.31 4.76 10.15
C PHE A 373 20.25 3.71 9.80
N HIS A 374 19.41 4.02 8.79
CA HIS A 374 18.51 3.05 8.18
C HIS A 374 19.33 2.02 7.40
N GLY A 375 18.96 0.77 7.49
CA GLY A 375 19.64 -0.30 6.76
C GLY A 375 18.64 -1.41 6.49
N ALA A 376 18.54 -1.81 5.23
CA ALA A 376 17.45 -2.64 4.76
C ALA A 376 17.30 -3.95 5.56
N LEU A 377 18.41 -4.61 5.89
CA LEU A 377 18.35 -5.86 6.66
C LEU A 377 17.88 -5.62 8.11
N LEU A 378 18.39 -4.56 8.75
CA LEU A 378 18.02 -4.22 10.12
C LEU A 378 16.53 -3.83 10.21
N ASP A 379 16.06 -3.06 9.24
CA ASP A 379 14.68 -2.61 9.16
C ASP A 379 13.73 -3.75 8.83
N ALA A 380 14.13 -4.70 7.98
CA ALA A 380 13.39 -5.95 7.77
C ALA A 380 13.29 -6.78 9.07
N GLU A 381 14.36 -6.92 9.85
CA GLU A 381 14.33 -7.60 11.15
C GLU A 381 13.42 -6.90 12.18
N ILE A 382 13.43 -5.57 12.21
CA ILE A 382 12.55 -4.80 13.09
C ILE A 382 11.10 -4.95 12.64
N LEU A 383 10.86 -4.87 11.34
CA LEU A 383 9.54 -5.06 10.73
C LEU A 383 8.98 -6.46 11.03
N ALA A 384 9.83 -7.49 11.07
CA ALA A 384 9.44 -8.83 11.47
C ALA A 384 8.83 -8.88 12.87
N ASP A 385 9.52 -8.28 13.84
CA ASP A 385 9.08 -8.23 15.23
C ASP A 385 7.78 -7.41 15.35
N VAL A 386 7.69 -6.29 14.63
CA VAL A 386 6.48 -5.46 14.55
C VAL A 386 5.33 -6.25 13.96
N TYR A 387 5.53 -6.91 12.82
CA TYR A 387 4.49 -7.70 12.16
C TYR A 387 4.02 -8.85 13.05
N LEU A 388 4.93 -9.56 13.71
CA LEU A 388 4.60 -10.63 14.65
C LEU A 388 3.83 -10.10 15.86
N ALA A 389 4.18 -8.96 16.43
CA ALA A 389 3.44 -8.33 17.52
C ALA A 389 2.06 -7.81 17.08
N MET A 390 1.97 -7.28 15.85
CA MET A 390 0.73 -6.78 15.26
C MET A 390 -0.28 -7.90 15.01
N THR A 391 0.18 -9.03 14.47
CA THR A 391 -0.66 -10.17 14.07
C THR A 391 -0.74 -11.25 15.15
N GLY A 392 0.12 -11.20 16.16
CA GLY A 392 0.23 -12.17 17.24
C GLY A 392 -0.73 -11.93 18.40
N GLY A 393 -1.84 -11.23 18.15
CA GLY A 393 -2.81 -10.89 19.18
C GLY A 393 -3.12 -12.06 20.10
N GLN A 394 -3.17 -11.77 21.40
CA GLN A 394 -3.95 -12.54 22.36
C GLN A 394 -5.29 -12.86 21.68
N VAL A 395 -5.73 -14.11 21.70
CA VAL A 395 -7.07 -14.49 21.22
C VAL A 395 -8.04 -13.55 21.92
N SER A 396 -8.47 -12.49 21.24
CA SER A 396 -9.53 -11.66 21.77
C SER A 396 -10.73 -12.58 21.69
N PHE A 397 -11.14 -13.09 22.86
CA PHE A 397 -12.54 -13.42 23.03
C PHE A 397 -13.28 -12.07 22.96
N ASP A 398 -13.39 -11.53 21.75
CA ASP A 398 -14.23 -10.39 21.43
C ASP A 398 -15.68 -10.84 21.54
N MET A 399 -16.15 -11.01 22.77
CA MET A 399 -17.57 -11.12 23.08
C MET A 399 -18.31 -9.81 22.77
N ASP A 400 -17.59 -8.68 22.68
CA ASP A 400 -18.17 -7.34 22.46
C ASP A 400 -18.04 -6.79 21.03
N ALA A 401 -17.16 -7.31 20.17
CA ALA A 401 -17.09 -6.83 18.77
C ALA A 401 -18.27 -7.35 17.91
N LEU A 402 -18.98 -8.38 18.38
CA LEU A 402 -20.22 -8.86 17.76
C LEU A 402 -21.46 -8.08 18.23
N SER A 403 -21.40 -7.32 19.32
CA SER A 403 -22.59 -6.65 19.88
C SER A 403 -22.95 -5.31 19.21
N GLN A 404 -22.01 -4.69 18.48
CA GLN A 404 -22.24 -3.40 17.83
C GLN A 404 -22.74 -3.47 16.37
N ASN A 405 -22.61 -4.62 15.70
CA ASN A 405 -23.17 -4.81 14.35
C ASN A 405 -24.58 -5.42 14.34
N GLU A 406 -25.10 -5.87 15.48
CA GLU A 406 -26.41 -6.57 15.54
C GLU A 406 -27.64 -5.67 15.70
N GLN A 407 -27.48 -4.35 15.87
CA GLN A 407 -28.65 -3.48 16.04
C GLN A 407 -29.35 -3.04 14.74
N ASN A 408 -28.80 -3.35 13.56
CA ASN A 408 -29.41 -2.89 12.29
C ASN A 408 -29.82 -3.95 11.27
N GLN A 409 -29.60 -5.26 11.47
CA GLN A 409 -30.04 -6.28 10.50
C GLN A 409 -30.44 -7.66 11.08
N ASN A 410 -31.13 -7.72 12.22
CA ASN A 410 -31.68 -8.99 12.72
C ASN A 410 -33.01 -9.39 12.04
N LYS A 411 -32.95 -9.73 10.74
CA LYS A 411 -33.76 -10.83 10.16
C LYS A 411 -32.83 -12.04 10.11
N THR A 412 -32.77 -12.79 11.19
CA THR A 412 -32.02 -14.04 11.29
C THR A 412 -32.70 -15.12 10.43
N THR A 413 -32.25 -15.26 9.17
CA THR A 413 -32.43 -16.51 8.42
C THR A 413 -31.55 -17.57 9.08
N ARG A 414 -32.16 -18.42 9.93
CA ARG A 414 -31.51 -19.68 10.36
C ARG A 414 -31.30 -20.54 9.12
N SER A 415 -30.09 -20.59 8.59
CA SER A 415 -29.70 -21.66 7.66
C SER A 415 -29.57 -22.95 8.46
N ARG A 416 -30.42 -23.92 8.16
CA ARG A 416 -30.23 -25.31 8.62
C ARG A 416 -29.10 -25.88 7.79
N ILE A 417 -27.96 -26.12 8.42
CA ILE A 417 -26.89 -26.90 7.81
C ILE A 417 -27.08 -28.34 8.31
N GLU A 418 -27.59 -29.22 7.44
CA GLU A 418 -27.61 -30.66 7.70
C GLU A 418 -26.22 -31.22 7.38
N VAL A 419 -25.35 -31.23 8.39
CA VAL A 419 -24.06 -31.92 8.32
C VAL A 419 -24.21 -33.27 9.02
N ASP A 420 -23.95 -34.35 8.28
CA ASP A 420 -23.95 -35.71 8.84
C ASP A 420 -22.62 -35.95 9.56
N LEU A 421 -22.60 -35.63 10.86
CA LEU A 421 -21.43 -35.81 11.71
C LEU A 421 -21.42 -37.24 12.29
N PRO A 422 -20.27 -37.95 12.24
CA PRO A 422 -20.20 -39.30 12.80
C PRO A 422 -20.41 -39.27 14.31
N ILE A 423 -21.46 -39.94 14.78
CA ILE A 423 -21.75 -40.12 16.21
C ILE A 423 -20.84 -41.24 16.73
N ILE A 424 -19.93 -40.91 17.64
CA ILE A 424 -19.06 -41.88 18.30
C ILE A 424 -19.78 -42.37 19.57
N TYR A 425 -20.19 -43.64 19.57
CA TYR A 425 -20.78 -44.30 20.73
C TYR A 425 -19.70 -44.80 21.70
N PRO A 426 -19.98 -44.82 23.01
CA PRO A 426 -19.09 -45.45 23.98
C PRO A 426 -19.00 -46.96 23.71
N SER A 427 -17.84 -47.53 23.98
CA SER A 427 -17.59 -48.97 23.92
C SER A 427 -18.30 -49.72 25.05
N GLU A 428 -18.51 -51.03 24.87
CA GLU A 428 -19.08 -51.89 25.92
C GLU A 428 -18.26 -51.87 27.22
N HIS A 429 -16.94 -51.68 27.10
CA HIS A 429 -16.05 -51.56 28.25
C HIS A 429 -16.34 -50.28 29.05
N GLU A 430 -16.39 -49.12 28.38
CA GLU A 430 -16.70 -47.83 29.01
C GLU A 430 -18.10 -47.82 29.63
N LEU A 431 -19.06 -48.50 29.00
CA LEU A 431 -20.41 -48.64 29.55
C LEU A 431 -20.40 -49.45 30.85
N ASN A 432 -19.65 -50.55 30.88
CA ASN A 432 -19.55 -51.42 32.06
C ASN A 432 -18.75 -50.75 33.20
N GLU A 433 -17.73 -49.96 32.88
CA GLU A 433 -17.04 -49.10 33.85
C GLU A 433 -17.98 -48.05 34.44
N HIS A 434 -18.82 -47.43 33.59
CA HIS A 434 -19.83 -46.49 34.04
C HIS A 434 -20.85 -47.15 34.99
N GLU A 435 -21.36 -48.34 34.66
CA GLU A 435 -22.28 -49.07 35.54
C GLU A 435 -21.62 -49.48 36.87
N THR A 436 -20.36 -49.89 36.82
CA THR A 436 -19.59 -50.22 38.02
C THR A 436 -19.40 -48.99 38.89
N TRP A 437 -19.10 -47.84 38.29
CA TRP A 437 -18.99 -46.56 38.98
C TRP A 437 -20.32 -46.14 39.63
N VAL A 438 -21.45 -46.28 38.92
CA VAL A 438 -22.80 -45.99 39.46
C VAL A 438 -23.06 -46.84 40.71
N LYS A 439 -22.78 -48.16 40.67
CA LYS A 439 -22.95 -49.06 41.82
C LYS A 439 -22.04 -48.71 42.99
N GLN A 440 -20.79 -48.35 42.73
CA GLN A 440 -19.84 -47.92 43.77
C GLN A 440 -20.29 -46.59 44.41
N PHE A 441 -20.81 -45.65 43.62
CA PHE A 441 -21.34 -44.39 44.10
C PHE A 441 -22.51 -44.62 45.07
N GLU A 442 -23.45 -45.49 44.72
CA GLU A 442 -24.59 -45.86 45.58
C GLU A 442 -24.14 -46.52 46.89
N GLN A 443 -23.20 -47.47 46.83
CA GLN A 443 -22.66 -48.12 48.03
C GLN A 443 -21.97 -47.14 48.98
N LYS A 444 -21.29 -46.13 48.43
CA LYS A 444 -20.54 -45.15 49.22
C LYS A 444 -21.42 -44.06 49.82
N HIS A 445 -22.47 -43.65 49.12
CA HIS A 445 -23.31 -42.51 49.49
C HIS A 445 -24.71 -42.89 50.02
N GLY A 446 -25.05 -44.18 50.06
CA GLY A 446 -26.29 -44.69 50.67
C GLY A 446 -27.59 -44.17 50.03
N SER A 447 -27.50 -43.57 48.84
CA SER A 447 -28.59 -42.97 48.08
C SER A 447 -28.44 -43.34 46.59
N ALA A 448 -29.56 -43.51 45.90
CA ALA A 448 -29.58 -43.92 44.50
C ALA A 448 -28.94 -42.86 43.60
N CYS A 449 -28.15 -43.29 42.62
CA CYS A 449 -27.51 -42.38 41.68
C CYS A 449 -28.54 -41.83 40.68
N LEU A 450 -28.45 -40.55 40.29
CA LEU A 450 -29.33 -39.96 39.26
C LEU A 450 -29.18 -40.61 37.87
N PHE A 451 -28.06 -41.31 37.65
CA PHE A 451 -27.76 -42.07 36.43
C PHE A 451 -28.10 -43.56 36.57
N ALA A 452 -28.49 -44.02 37.76
CA ALA A 452 -29.10 -45.33 37.90
C ALA A 452 -30.51 -45.27 37.29
N LYS A 453 -30.77 -46.14 36.33
CA LYS A 453 -32.08 -46.24 35.66
C LYS A 453 -33.14 -46.83 36.57
#